data_AF-A0A963I5Y8-F1
#
_entry.id   AF-A0A963I5Y8-F1
#
_cell.length_a   1.000
_cell.length_b   1.000
_cell.length_c   1.000
_cell.angle_alpha   90.00
_cell.angle_beta   90.00
_cell.angle_gamma   90.00
#
_symmetry.space_group_name_H-M   'P 1'
#
loop_
_entity.id
_entity.type
_entity.pdbx_description
1 polymer ?
#
loop_
_entity_poly.entity_id
_entity_poly.type
_entity_poly.pdbx_seq_one_letter_code
_entity_poly.pdbx_strand_id
1 'polypeptide(L)'
;MTVIRQEDFVQSIADAFQFISYYHPLDYIQALGEAYEREQSPAAKDAIAQILTNSRMCAEGHRPICQDTGIAVVFLKVGMNVRWESTLSVQEMVNEGVRRAYNHPDNKLRASVLLDPAGARRNSKDNTPAVVHYEIVEGDTLEVTCAAKGGGSENKSKMVMLNPSDSIVDWVLKTVPTMGAGWCPPG
;
A
#
# COMPACT_ATOMS: atom_id res chain seq x y z
N MET A 1 22.52 17.90 -10.73
CA MET A 1 22.33 16.75 -11.65
C MET A 1 22.50 15.48 -10.86
N THR A 2 21.38 14.91 -10.45
CA THR A 2 21.34 13.73 -9.59
C THR A 2 21.42 12.48 -10.45
N VAL A 3 22.36 11.59 -10.11
CA VAL A 3 22.48 10.26 -10.71
C VAL A 3 21.89 9.27 -9.72
N ILE A 4 20.86 8.54 -10.14
CA ILE A 4 20.22 7.47 -9.37
C ILE A 4 20.80 6.14 -9.86
N ARG A 5 21.46 5.43 -8.96
CA ARG A 5 22.02 4.10 -9.24
C ARG A 5 20.92 3.05 -9.16
N GLN A 6 21.02 2.05 -10.03
CA GLN A 6 20.08 0.93 -10.08
C GLN A 6 19.89 0.27 -8.70
N GLU A 7 20.99 -0.11 -8.04
CA GLU A 7 20.91 -0.85 -6.79
C GLU A 7 20.32 0.00 -5.65
N ASP A 8 20.71 1.28 -5.56
CA ASP A 8 20.17 2.19 -4.53
C ASP A 8 18.65 2.35 -4.67
N PHE A 9 18.15 2.48 -5.90
CA PHE A 9 16.71 2.58 -6.15
C PHE A 9 15.97 1.27 -5.88
N VAL A 10 16.50 0.13 -6.37
CA VAL A 10 15.91 -1.20 -6.13
C VAL A 10 15.85 -1.51 -4.63
N GLN A 11 16.93 -1.25 -3.90
CA GLN A 11 16.99 -1.48 -2.45
C GLN A 11 16.02 -0.56 -1.70
N SER A 12 15.93 0.72 -2.09
CA SER A 12 14.98 1.66 -1.47
C SER A 12 13.52 1.21 -1.65
N ILE A 13 13.14 0.67 -2.82
CA ILE A 13 11.81 0.09 -3.03
C ILE A 13 11.61 -1.14 -2.14
N ALA A 14 12.61 -2.03 -2.05
CA ALA A 14 12.51 -3.23 -1.24
C ALA A 14 12.33 -2.91 0.26
N ASP A 15 13.16 -1.98 0.76
CA ASP A 15 13.12 -1.52 2.15
C ASP A 15 11.80 -0.82 2.47
N ALA A 16 11.28 0.00 1.56
CA ALA A 16 9.99 0.65 1.74
C ALA A 16 8.85 -0.36 1.91
N PHE A 17 8.77 -1.39 1.05
CA PHE A 17 7.72 -2.42 1.16
C PHE A 17 7.89 -3.30 2.40
N GLN A 18 9.12 -3.56 2.83
CA GLN A 18 9.38 -4.24 4.09
C GLN A 18 8.93 -3.38 5.28
N PHE A 19 9.33 -2.11 5.32
CA PHE A 19 9.01 -1.17 6.39
C PHE A 19 7.48 -1.01 6.57
N ILE A 20 6.74 -0.73 5.50
CA ILE A 20 5.27 -0.55 5.59
C ILE A 20 4.53 -1.86 5.84
N SER A 21 5.18 -3.02 5.71
CA SER A 21 4.53 -4.30 6.01
C SER A 21 4.27 -4.48 7.50
N TYR A 22 5.11 -3.92 8.38
CA TYR A 22 5.04 -4.12 9.81
C TYR A 22 4.97 -2.84 10.66
N TYR A 23 5.09 -1.65 10.05
CA TYR A 23 4.83 -0.37 10.72
C TYR A 23 3.58 0.33 10.18
N HIS A 24 2.66 0.66 11.08
CA HIS A 24 1.65 1.70 10.82
C HIS A 24 2.28 3.09 11.04
N PRO A 25 1.78 4.13 10.36
CA PRO A 25 2.22 5.49 10.60
C PRO A 25 1.72 5.99 11.97
N LEU A 26 2.44 6.94 12.55
CA LEU A 26 2.19 7.43 13.91
C LEU A 26 0.81 8.07 14.06
N ASP A 27 0.37 8.82 13.06
CA ASP A 27 -0.94 9.48 13.03
C ASP A 27 -2.08 8.46 13.10
N TYR A 28 -1.98 7.34 12.38
CA TYR A 28 -2.95 6.25 12.43
C TYR A 28 -3.03 5.64 13.84
N ILE A 29 -1.89 5.38 14.47
CA ILE A 29 -1.84 4.80 15.83
C ILE A 29 -2.41 5.76 16.87
N GLN A 30 -2.10 7.06 16.76
CA GLN A 30 -2.65 8.08 17.64
C GLN A 30 -4.16 8.20 17.47
N ALA A 31 -4.65 8.30 16.24
CA ALA A 31 -6.08 8.38 15.95
C ALA A 31 -6.84 7.15 16.47
N LEU A 32 -6.26 5.96 16.29
CA LEU A 32 -6.85 4.71 16.75
C LEU A 32 -6.84 4.58 18.28
N GLY A 33 -5.79 5.08 18.94
CA GLY A 33 -5.73 5.18 20.40
C GLY A 33 -6.80 6.13 20.96
N GLU A 34 -6.99 7.30 20.35
CA GLU A 34 -8.07 8.21 20.75
C GLU A 34 -9.47 7.63 20.45
N ALA A 35 -9.61 6.85 19.38
CA ALA A 35 -10.86 6.15 19.07
C ALA A 35 -11.17 5.08 20.14
N TYR A 36 -10.16 4.32 20.58
CA TYR A 36 -10.30 3.35 21.67
C TYR A 36 -10.83 3.97 22.97
N GLU A 37 -10.30 5.13 23.36
CA GLU A 37 -10.74 5.83 24.58
C GLU A 37 -12.18 6.33 24.48
N ARG A 38 -12.61 6.74 23.28
CA ARG A 38 -13.96 7.29 23.04
C ARG A 38 -15.02 6.24 22.73
N GLU A 39 -14.63 5.06 22.25
CA GLU A 39 -15.56 4.02 21.78
C GLU A 39 -16.45 3.50 22.92
N GLN A 40 -17.75 3.46 22.67
CA GLN A 40 -18.78 3.07 23.64
C GLN A 40 -19.24 1.63 23.44
N SER A 41 -19.18 1.12 22.20
CA SER A 41 -19.53 -0.26 21.86
C SER A 41 -18.43 -1.21 22.34
N PRO A 42 -18.71 -2.16 23.25
CA PRO A 42 -17.70 -3.10 23.73
C PRO A 42 -17.04 -3.89 22.61
N ALA A 43 -17.83 -4.37 21.64
CA ALA A 43 -17.31 -5.15 20.52
C ALA A 43 -16.40 -4.33 19.60
N ALA A 44 -16.73 -3.06 19.36
CA ALA A 44 -15.89 -2.18 18.53
C ALA A 44 -14.60 -1.78 19.27
N LYS A 45 -14.70 -1.52 20.58
CA LYS A 45 -13.56 -1.23 21.44
C LYS A 45 -12.57 -2.40 21.48
N ASP A 46 -13.08 -3.63 21.57
CA ASP A 46 -12.28 -4.85 21.51
C ASP A 46 -11.59 -5.02 20.15
N ALA A 47 -12.29 -4.73 19.05
CA ALA A 47 -11.71 -4.78 17.71
C ALA A 47 -10.55 -3.77 17.56
N ILE A 48 -10.73 -2.54 18.06
CA ILE A 48 -9.66 -1.53 18.08
C ILE A 48 -8.46 -2.00 18.92
N ALA A 49 -8.70 -2.57 20.10
CA ALA A 49 -7.64 -3.13 20.94
C ALA A 49 -6.83 -4.22 20.23
N GLN A 50 -7.50 -5.09 19.46
CA GLN A 50 -6.84 -6.11 18.64
C GLN A 50 -5.95 -5.49 17.56
N ILE A 51 -6.40 -4.43 16.88
CA ILE A 51 -5.60 -3.74 15.85
C ILE A 51 -4.36 -3.10 16.48
N LEU A 52 -4.52 -2.39 17.60
CA LEU A 52 -3.39 -1.76 18.32
C LEU A 52 -2.38 -2.81 18.81
N THR A 53 -2.88 -3.91 19.38
CA THR A 53 -2.03 -5.02 19.85
C THR A 53 -1.28 -5.67 18.69
N ASN A 54 -1.98 -5.97 17.59
CA ASN A 54 -1.38 -6.52 16.38
C ASN A 54 -0.32 -5.58 15.81
N SER A 55 -0.60 -4.27 15.73
CA SER A 55 0.36 -3.28 15.25
C SER A 55 1.65 -3.29 16.08
N ARG A 56 1.54 -3.37 17.41
CA ARG A 56 2.71 -3.44 18.29
C ARG A 56 3.50 -4.73 18.07
N MET A 57 2.82 -5.88 18.02
CA MET A 57 3.45 -7.18 17.81
C MET A 57 4.17 -7.26 16.47
N CYS A 58 3.58 -6.69 15.42
CA CYS A 58 4.17 -6.62 14.09
C CYS A 58 5.43 -5.75 14.07
N ALA A 59 5.38 -4.57 14.69
CA ALA A 59 6.52 -3.67 14.82
C ALA A 59 7.69 -4.30 15.60
N GLU A 60 7.42 -4.95 16.74
CA GLU A 60 8.44 -5.61 17.55
C GLU A 60 8.97 -6.89 16.90
N GLY A 61 8.12 -7.64 16.20
CA GLY A 61 8.43 -8.94 15.61
C GLY A 61 8.89 -8.92 14.15
N HIS A 62 8.85 -7.76 13.49
CA HIS A 62 9.05 -7.60 12.04
C HIS A 62 8.22 -8.61 11.22
N ARG A 63 6.91 -8.66 11.50
CA ARG A 63 5.93 -9.53 10.83
C ARG A 63 4.83 -8.72 10.19
N PRO A 64 4.28 -9.13 9.03
CA PRO A 64 3.31 -8.33 8.32
C PRO A 64 2.05 -8.11 9.17
N ILE A 65 1.57 -6.87 9.21
CA ILE A 65 0.36 -6.42 9.90
C ILE A 65 -0.88 -7.19 9.44
N CYS A 66 -0.94 -7.54 8.16
CA CYS A 66 -2.07 -8.22 7.56
C CYS A 66 -1.59 -9.45 6.77
N GLN A 67 -2.40 -10.50 6.75
CA GLN A 67 -2.19 -11.64 5.86
C GLN A 67 -2.24 -11.23 4.38
N ASP A 68 -2.98 -10.16 4.06
CA ASP A 68 -2.94 -9.51 2.77
C ASP A 68 -1.89 -8.40 2.75
N THR A 69 -0.70 -8.75 2.30
CA THR A 69 0.42 -7.81 2.16
C THR A 69 0.26 -6.87 0.96
N GLY A 70 -0.87 -6.97 0.23
CA GLY A 70 -1.30 -6.01 -0.77
C GLY A 70 -0.66 -6.18 -2.15
N ILE A 71 -1.17 -5.41 -3.11
CA ILE A 71 -0.56 -5.20 -4.41
C ILE A 71 0.41 -4.03 -4.29
N ALA A 72 1.61 -4.17 -4.86
CA ALA A 72 2.59 -3.10 -4.88
C ALA A 72 2.15 -1.99 -5.86
N VAL A 73 1.86 -0.80 -5.32
CA VAL A 73 1.60 0.41 -6.09
C VAL A 73 2.71 1.41 -5.77
N VAL A 74 3.35 1.96 -6.80
CA VAL A 74 4.46 2.92 -6.66
C VAL A 74 4.15 4.17 -7.46
N PHE A 75 4.22 5.32 -6.81
CA PHE A 75 4.10 6.63 -7.45
C PHE A 75 5.49 7.24 -7.53
N LEU A 76 5.89 7.64 -8.73
CA LEU A 76 7.18 8.24 -9.01
C LEU A 76 6.98 9.64 -9.56
N LYS A 77 7.54 10.64 -8.88
CA LYS A 77 7.79 11.95 -9.49
C LYS A 77 9.25 12.05 -9.87
N VAL A 78 9.53 12.09 -11.17
CA VAL A 78 10.88 12.05 -11.71
C VAL A 78 11.25 13.44 -12.22
N GLY A 79 12.23 14.06 -11.55
CA GLY A 79 12.81 15.34 -12.00
C GLY A 79 13.42 15.21 -13.40
N MET A 80 13.15 16.19 -14.27
CA MET A 80 13.65 16.21 -15.66
C MET A 80 15.18 16.12 -15.77
N ASN A 81 15.91 16.49 -14.72
CA ASN A 81 17.37 16.46 -14.67
C ASN A 81 17.94 15.21 -13.96
N VAL A 82 17.09 14.25 -13.59
CA VAL A 82 17.53 12.94 -13.06
C VAL A 82 18.17 12.12 -14.18
N ARG A 83 19.28 11.46 -13.86
CA ARG A 83 19.87 10.41 -14.71
C ARG A 83 19.83 9.08 -13.99
N TRP A 84 19.60 8.03 -14.76
CA TRP A 84 19.62 6.66 -14.28
C TRP A 84 20.92 5.99 -14.69
N GLU A 85 21.69 5.53 -13.71
CA GLU A 85 22.84 4.63 -13.92
C GLU A 85 22.32 3.20 -13.75
N SER A 86 21.72 2.67 -14.82
CA SER A 86 21.03 1.38 -14.81
C SER A 86 21.03 0.71 -16.18
N THR A 87 21.01 -0.63 -16.19
CA THR A 87 20.75 -1.45 -17.38
C THR A 87 19.30 -1.89 -17.49
N LEU A 88 18.50 -1.65 -16.45
CA LEU A 88 17.07 -1.96 -16.36
C LEU A 88 16.24 -0.71 -16.62
N SER A 89 15.02 -0.89 -17.14
CA SER A 89 14.00 0.16 -17.11
C SER A 89 13.57 0.48 -15.67
N VAL A 90 13.01 1.66 -15.45
CA VAL A 90 12.47 2.04 -14.13
C VAL A 90 11.41 1.05 -13.64
N GLN A 91 10.55 0.56 -14.54
CA GLN A 91 9.56 -0.47 -14.23
C GLN A 91 10.21 -1.79 -13.76
N GLU A 92 11.28 -2.24 -14.42
CA GLU A 92 12.00 -3.45 -14.05
C GLU A 92 12.72 -3.28 -12.71
N MET A 93 13.29 -2.11 -12.44
CA MET A 93 13.89 -1.81 -11.14
C MET A 93 12.84 -1.82 -10.01
N VAL A 94 11.66 -1.21 -10.21
CA VAL A 94 10.56 -1.27 -9.24
C VAL A 94 10.12 -2.72 -9.01
N ASN A 95 9.91 -3.49 -10.09
CA ASN A 95 9.53 -4.90 -9.99
C ASN A 95 10.60 -5.74 -9.27
N GLU A 96 11.88 -5.44 -9.45
CA GLU A 96 12.96 -6.11 -8.74
C GLU A 96 12.97 -5.77 -7.25
N GLY A 97 12.78 -4.50 -6.88
CA GLY A 97 12.63 -4.10 -5.48
C GLY A 97 11.43 -4.79 -4.81
N VAL A 98 10.29 -4.86 -5.50
CA VAL A 98 9.10 -5.59 -5.04
C VAL A 98 9.39 -7.08 -4.89
N ARG A 99 10.02 -7.73 -5.88
CA ARG A 99 10.39 -9.15 -5.78
C ARG A 99 11.30 -9.43 -4.59
N ARG A 100 12.29 -8.57 -4.34
CA ARG A 100 13.19 -8.69 -3.18
C ARG A 100 12.46 -8.51 -1.87
N ALA A 101 11.60 -7.50 -1.74
CA ALA A 101 10.77 -7.32 -0.55
C ALA A 101 9.88 -8.54 -0.31
N TYR A 102 9.15 -9.02 -1.31
CA TYR A 102 8.16 -10.08 -1.08
C TYR A 102 8.80 -11.46 -0.83
N ASN A 103 10.02 -11.68 -1.30
CA ASN A 103 10.81 -12.88 -1.03
C ASN A 103 11.86 -12.70 0.06
N HIS A 104 11.80 -11.62 0.85
CA HIS A 104 12.77 -11.37 1.92
C HIS A 104 12.84 -12.57 2.87
N PRO A 105 14.04 -13.13 3.15
CA PRO A 105 14.17 -14.39 3.89
C PRO A 105 13.62 -14.30 5.31
N ASP A 106 13.83 -13.16 5.99
CA ASP A 106 13.44 -12.98 7.38
C ASP A 106 11.98 -12.52 7.56
N ASN A 107 11.37 -11.97 6.51
CA ASN A 107 10.00 -11.46 6.53
C ASN A 107 9.33 -11.64 5.17
N LYS A 108 9.04 -12.89 4.84
CA LYS A 108 8.39 -13.25 3.58
C LYS A 108 6.95 -12.73 3.55
N LEU A 109 6.64 -11.93 2.53
CA LEU A 109 5.31 -11.38 2.31
C LEU A 109 4.48 -12.31 1.41
N ARG A 110 3.18 -12.08 1.33
CA ARG A 110 2.27 -12.90 0.51
C ARG A 110 2.21 -12.37 -0.92
N ALA A 111 2.54 -13.23 -1.89
CA ALA A 111 2.30 -12.95 -3.30
C ALA A 111 0.80 -13.13 -3.64
N SER A 112 0.13 -12.03 -3.95
CA SER A 112 -1.31 -11.97 -4.24
C SER A 112 -1.64 -11.70 -5.72
N VAL A 113 -0.66 -11.33 -6.54
CA VAL A 113 -0.87 -11.05 -7.97
C VAL A 113 -1.03 -12.33 -8.80
N LEU A 114 -2.04 -12.35 -9.68
CA LEU A 114 -2.26 -13.35 -10.72
C LEU A 114 -1.90 -12.75 -12.08
N LEU A 115 -1.07 -13.43 -12.87
CA LEU A 115 -0.59 -12.95 -14.17
C LEU A 115 -1.68 -12.98 -15.26
N ASP A 116 -2.66 -13.88 -15.10
CA ASP A 116 -3.81 -14.01 -15.99
C ASP A 116 -5.06 -14.25 -15.12
N PRO A 117 -5.64 -13.20 -14.53
CA PRO A 117 -6.73 -13.34 -13.57
C PRO A 117 -8.02 -13.88 -14.18
N ALA A 118 -8.24 -13.70 -15.49
CA ALA A 118 -9.43 -14.15 -16.20
C ALA A 118 -9.28 -15.55 -16.82
N GLY A 119 -8.04 -15.99 -17.11
CA GLY A 119 -7.75 -17.30 -17.69
C GLY A 119 -7.09 -18.27 -16.71
N ALA A 120 -5.79 -18.52 -16.90
CA ALA A 120 -5.06 -19.58 -16.21
C ALA A 120 -4.83 -19.33 -14.70
N ARG A 121 -5.02 -18.09 -14.23
CA ARG A 121 -4.94 -17.69 -12.81
C ARG A 121 -3.63 -18.10 -12.14
N ARG A 122 -2.53 -18.07 -12.90
CA ARG A 122 -1.19 -18.38 -12.38
C ARG A 122 -0.70 -17.24 -11.48
N ASN A 123 -0.45 -17.56 -10.23
CA ASN A 123 0.17 -16.64 -9.27
C ASN A 123 1.62 -16.34 -9.68
N SER A 124 2.04 -15.07 -9.58
CA SER A 124 3.39 -14.65 -9.95
C SER A 124 4.49 -15.12 -8.99
N LYS A 125 4.11 -15.54 -7.77
CA LYS A 125 4.99 -16.03 -6.70
C LYS A 125 5.90 -14.98 -6.07
N ASP A 126 6.00 -13.79 -6.65
CA ASP A 126 6.83 -12.67 -6.18
C ASP A 126 6.06 -11.35 -6.07
N ASN A 127 4.73 -11.40 -6.24
CA ASN A 127 3.82 -10.25 -6.23
C ASN A 127 4.03 -9.21 -7.33
N THR A 128 4.84 -9.52 -8.34
CA THR A 128 5.00 -8.69 -9.54
C THR A 128 3.94 -9.05 -10.60
N PRO A 129 3.65 -8.16 -11.58
CA PRO A 129 4.16 -6.79 -11.70
C PRO A 129 3.54 -5.82 -10.68
N ALA A 130 4.33 -4.82 -10.28
CA ALA A 130 3.85 -3.66 -9.55
C ALA A 130 3.11 -2.69 -10.49
N VAL A 131 2.13 -1.98 -9.96
CA VAL A 131 1.48 -0.86 -10.65
C VAL A 131 2.33 0.39 -10.42
N VAL A 132 2.85 1.00 -11.48
CA VAL A 132 3.71 2.18 -11.38
C VAL A 132 3.08 3.37 -12.06
N HIS A 133 2.89 4.44 -11.30
CA HIS A 133 2.45 5.74 -11.81
C HIS A 133 3.65 6.67 -11.95
N TYR A 134 3.76 7.33 -13.10
CA TYR A 134 4.85 8.24 -13.41
C TYR A 134 4.32 9.66 -13.58
N GLU A 135 5.01 10.61 -12.97
CA GLU A 135 4.85 12.04 -13.19
C GLU A 135 6.26 12.62 -13.47
N ILE A 136 6.42 13.33 -14.59
CA ILE A 136 7.68 14.02 -14.90
C ILE A 136 7.55 15.45 -14.39
N VAL A 137 8.48 15.87 -13.52
CA VAL A 137 8.46 17.16 -12.83
C VAL A 137 9.75 17.95 -13.08
N GLU A 138 9.73 19.25 -12.84
CA GLU A 138 10.96 20.05 -12.89
C GLU A 138 11.95 19.65 -11.78
N GLY A 139 13.22 20.04 -11.94
CA GLY A 139 14.27 19.79 -10.96
C GLY A 139 15.06 18.48 -11.18
N ASP A 140 15.86 18.10 -10.20
CA ASP A 140 16.76 16.94 -10.23
C ASP A 140 16.52 15.96 -9.08
N THR A 141 15.32 15.95 -8.49
CA THR A 141 14.94 15.02 -7.42
C THR A 141 14.11 13.85 -7.95
N LEU A 142 14.10 12.77 -7.19
CA LEU A 142 13.21 11.64 -7.38
C LEU A 142 12.38 11.48 -6.11
N GLU A 143 11.06 11.64 -6.21
CA GLU A 143 10.13 11.35 -5.13
C GLU A 143 9.50 9.98 -5.39
N VAL A 144 9.51 9.13 -4.36
CA VAL A 144 8.97 7.76 -4.41
C VAL A 144 7.95 7.62 -3.30
N THR A 145 6.71 7.28 -3.66
CA THR A 145 5.69 6.87 -2.69
C THR A 145 5.30 5.43 -2.96
N CYS A 146 5.50 4.55 -1.97
CA CYS A 146 5.11 3.14 -2.05
C CYS A 146 3.82 2.90 -1.25
N ALA A 147 2.89 2.17 -1.83
CA ALA A 147 1.68 1.72 -1.18
C ALA A 147 1.49 0.20 -1.37
N ALA A 148 1.33 -0.52 -0.26
CA ALA A 148 0.95 -1.92 -0.25
C ALA A 148 -0.58 -2.01 -0.14
N LYS A 149 -1.27 -2.03 -1.29
CA LYS A 149 -2.72 -1.86 -1.32
C LYS A 149 -3.44 -3.20 -1.15
N GLY A 150 -4.03 -3.42 0.02
CA GLY A 150 -4.83 -4.62 0.31
C GLY A 150 -6.09 -4.70 -0.56
N GLY A 151 -6.35 -5.87 -1.15
CA GLY A 151 -7.42 -6.08 -2.11
C GLY A 151 -8.81 -5.87 -1.53
N GLY A 152 -9.00 -6.15 -0.23
CA GLY A 152 -10.25 -5.86 0.48
C GLY A 152 -10.60 -4.37 0.46
N SER A 153 -9.62 -3.50 0.75
CA SER A 153 -9.80 -2.05 0.70
C SER A 153 -9.94 -1.52 -0.72
N GLU A 154 -9.18 -2.07 -1.67
CA GLU A 154 -9.25 -1.68 -3.09
C GLU A 154 -10.64 -1.93 -3.68
N ASN A 155 -11.24 -3.08 -3.37
CA ASN A 155 -12.58 -3.44 -3.82
C ASN A 155 -13.69 -2.55 -3.25
N LYS A 156 -13.40 -1.70 -2.25
CA LYS A 156 -14.36 -0.74 -1.69
C LYS A 156 -14.29 0.64 -2.32
N SER A 157 -13.35 0.91 -3.22
CA SER A 157 -13.34 2.13 -4.03
C SER A 157 -14.65 2.26 -4.82
N LYS A 158 -15.23 3.47 -4.84
CA LYS A 158 -16.47 3.78 -5.55
C LYS A 158 -16.25 4.90 -6.54
N MET A 159 -16.72 4.69 -7.77
CA MET A 159 -16.79 5.71 -8.80
C MET A 159 -18.27 5.98 -9.10
N VAL A 160 -18.64 7.25 -9.17
CA VAL A 160 -19.98 7.70 -9.59
C VAL A 160 -19.82 8.93 -10.46
N MET A 161 -20.67 9.07 -11.48
CA MET A 161 -20.79 10.28 -12.28
C MET A 161 -22.02 11.03 -11.79
N LEU A 162 -21.81 12.03 -10.94
CA LEU A 162 -22.89 12.87 -10.42
C LEU A 162 -23.29 13.91 -11.47
N ASN A 163 -24.58 14.20 -11.57
CA ASN A 163 -25.07 15.36 -12.29
C ASN A 163 -24.73 16.64 -11.50
N PRO A 164 -24.65 17.81 -12.15
CA PRO A 164 -24.41 19.07 -11.45
C PRO A 164 -25.42 19.39 -10.34
N SER A 165 -26.62 18.81 -10.39
CA SER A 165 -27.68 18.98 -9.38
C SER A 165 -27.65 17.96 -8.24
N ASP A 166 -26.82 16.92 -8.32
CA ASP A 166 -26.81 15.85 -7.33
C ASP A 166 -26.08 16.28 -6.06
N SER A 167 -26.55 15.78 -4.91
CA SER A 167 -25.93 16.03 -3.60
C SER A 167 -24.81 15.02 -3.33
N ILE A 168 -23.59 15.53 -3.14
CA ILE A 168 -22.45 14.72 -2.71
C ILE A 168 -22.73 14.10 -1.33
N VAL A 169 -23.35 14.86 -0.43
CA VAL A 169 -23.67 14.40 0.94
C VAL A 169 -24.62 13.20 0.88
N ASP A 170 -25.68 13.29 0.08
CA ASP A 170 -26.65 12.21 -0.04
C ASP A 170 -26.03 10.96 -0.67
N TRP A 171 -25.13 11.14 -1.65
CA TRP A 171 -24.37 10.03 -2.21
C TRP A 171 -23.48 9.35 -1.17
N VAL A 172 -22.74 10.11 -0.35
CA VAL A 172 -21.89 9.57 0.72
C VAL A 172 -22.73 8.81 1.75
N LEU A 173 -23.81 9.43 2.27
CA LEU A 173 -24.70 8.84 3.27
C LEU A 173 -25.37 7.56 2.75
N LYS A 174 -25.68 7.50 1.45
CA LYS A 174 -26.19 6.29 0.81
C LYS A 174 -25.12 5.22 0.60
N THR A 175 -23.89 5.62 0.30
CA THR A 175 -22.83 4.70 -0.16
C THR A 175 -22.08 4.05 0.99
N VAL A 176 -21.65 4.81 1.99
CA VAL A 176 -20.83 4.30 3.12
C VAL A 176 -21.48 3.09 3.81
N PRO A 177 -22.80 3.08 4.12
CA PRO A 177 -23.45 1.91 4.72
C PRO A 177 -23.36 0.63 3.87
N THR A 178 -23.29 0.76 2.53
CA THR A 178 -23.19 -0.39 1.62
C THR A 178 -21.79 -1.00 1.57
N MET A 179 -20.77 -0.31 2.08
CA MET A 179 -19.40 -0.81 2.08
C MET A 179 -19.24 -2.00 3.05
N GLY A 180 -20.04 -2.04 4.12
CA GLY A 180 -19.96 -3.06 5.17
C GLY A 180 -18.57 -3.11 5.84
N ALA A 181 -18.28 -4.21 6.55
CA ALA A 181 -17.02 -4.38 7.29
C ALA A 181 -15.90 -5.08 6.49
N GLY A 182 -16.10 -5.39 5.22
CA GLY A 182 -15.18 -6.20 4.40
C GLY A 182 -13.85 -5.53 4.01
N TRP A 183 -13.55 -4.37 4.58
CA TRP A 183 -12.29 -3.61 4.39
C TRP A 183 -11.58 -3.32 5.72
N CYS A 184 -11.99 -4.00 6.79
CA CYS A 184 -11.39 -3.92 8.12
C CYS A 184 -11.43 -2.50 8.74
N PRO A 185 -12.62 -1.89 8.93
CA PRO A 185 -12.73 -0.63 9.67
C PRO A 185 -12.18 -0.79 11.11
N PRO A 186 -11.79 0.30 11.78
CA PRO A 186 -11.94 1.70 11.35
C PRO A 186 -10.86 2.15 10.37
N GLY A 187 -11.25 2.99 9.42
CA GLY A 187 -10.35 3.72 8.53
C GLY A 187 -11.02 4.94 7.93
#